data_AF-A0A835UX58-F1
#
_entry.id   AF-A0A835UX58-F1
#
_cell.length_a   1.000
_cell.length_b   1.000
_cell.length_c   1.000
_cell.angle_alpha   90.00
_cell.angle_beta   90.00
_cell.angle_gamma   90.00
#
_symmetry.space_group_name_H-M   'P 1'
#
loop_
_entity.id
_entity.type
_entity.pdbx_description
1 polymer ?
#
loop_
_entity_poly.entity_id
_entity_poly.type
_entity_poly.pdbx_seq_one_letter_code
_entity_poly.pdbx_strand_id
1 'polypeptide(L)'
;MAPPSPRLVVPIDVKKKAWEQNHPLHNRWHPHIPPVSEVEEGELFRVEMMDWTGGTIEDNNSALDIKNLDLTIAHCLSGPIRVLDKEGVPAKPGDLLSVEICDLGPLPGDEWGYTATFDRENGGGFLTDHFPSATKAIWYFEGIYAYSPQIPGVRFPGLTHPGLIGTAPSLELLHIWNERESNLAKIDPSSLKLCEVVHQRPLASPPTARNCLLGKITEGTPEWERIANEAARTIPGRENGGNCDIKNLSRGSKIYLPVFVEGANLSTGDMHFSQGDGEVSFCGAIEMSGFLELKCEIIRGGMKEYLTPMGPTALHVNPIFEIGPVEPRFSEWLVFEGISVDEGGRQHFLDATVAYKRAVLNAIDYISKFGYSKEQVYLLLSCCPLRGSHLRYRRRSQRRGHHRYTHRHFRPGYSTKINGIVQGTKDC
;
A
#
# COMPACT_ATOMS: atom_id res chain seq x y z
N MET A 1 0.43 -34.90 -15.19
CA MET A 1 0.50 -33.76 -16.13
C MET A 1 0.92 -32.54 -15.32
N ALA A 2 1.71 -31.63 -15.89
CA ALA A 2 1.98 -30.36 -15.22
C ALA A 2 0.65 -29.59 -15.04
N PRO A 3 0.47 -28.85 -13.94
CA PRO A 3 -0.71 -28.02 -13.77
C PRO A 3 -0.79 -26.98 -14.90
N PRO A 4 -2.00 -26.59 -15.32
CA PRO A 4 -2.16 -25.55 -16.34
C PRO A 4 -1.62 -24.20 -15.85
N SER A 5 -1.23 -23.35 -16.80
CA SER A 5 -0.93 -21.94 -16.53
C SER A 5 -2.11 -21.26 -15.82
N PRO A 6 -1.86 -20.22 -15.00
CA PRO A 6 -2.93 -19.48 -14.33
C PRO A 6 -3.96 -18.98 -15.34
N ARG A 7 -5.25 -19.16 -15.03
CA ARG A 7 -6.32 -18.58 -15.85
C ARG A 7 -6.31 -17.06 -15.68
N LEU A 8 -6.25 -16.31 -16.78
CA LEU A 8 -6.38 -14.85 -16.75
C LEU A 8 -7.85 -14.47 -16.49
N VAL A 9 -8.11 -13.88 -15.33
CA VAL A 9 -9.46 -13.57 -14.82
C VAL A 9 -9.84 -12.13 -15.11
N VAL A 10 -8.89 -11.20 -14.93
CA VAL A 10 -9.05 -9.77 -15.22
C VAL A 10 -7.89 -9.34 -16.12
N PRO A 11 -8.11 -9.22 -17.44
CA PRO A 11 -7.09 -8.73 -18.37
C PRO A 11 -7.02 -7.20 -18.36
N ILE A 12 -5.83 -6.63 -18.53
CA ILE A 12 -5.62 -5.18 -18.65
C ILE A 12 -4.96 -4.85 -20.00
N ASP A 13 -5.50 -3.84 -20.69
CA ASP A 13 -4.86 -3.21 -21.83
C ASP A 13 -4.21 -1.89 -21.38
N VAL A 14 -2.90 -1.89 -21.17
CA VAL A 14 -2.13 -0.72 -20.69
C VAL A 14 -2.19 0.48 -21.65
N LYS A 15 -2.68 0.31 -22.88
CA LYS A 15 -2.88 1.40 -23.84
C LYS A 15 -4.21 2.14 -23.64
N LYS A 16 -5.08 1.64 -22.78
CA LYS A 16 -6.40 2.20 -22.48
C LYS A 16 -6.42 2.71 -21.04
N LYS A 17 -7.17 3.78 -20.80
CA LYS A 17 -7.42 4.27 -19.43
C LYS A 17 -8.34 3.31 -18.68
N ALA A 18 -8.38 3.43 -17.36
CA ALA A 18 -9.21 2.56 -16.51
C ALA A 18 -10.70 2.52 -16.91
N TRP A 19 -11.28 3.64 -17.33
CA TRP A 19 -12.67 3.75 -17.77
C TRP A 19 -12.90 3.30 -19.22
N GLU A 20 -11.86 2.94 -19.95
CA GLU A 20 -11.91 2.45 -21.34
C GLU A 20 -11.65 0.93 -21.44
N GLN A 21 -11.31 0.30 -20.31
CA GLN A 21 -11.05 -1.13 -20.25
C GLN A 21 -12.29 -1.92 -20.66
N ASN A 22 -12.10 -2.98 -21.47
CA ASN A 22 -13.20 -3.87 -21.86
C ASN A 22 -13.74 -4.63 -20.65
N HIS A 23 -12.85 -4.93 -19.70
CA HIS A 23 -13.19 -5.53 -18.43
C HIS A 23 -13.32 -4.41 -17.40
N PRO A 24 -14.53 -4.14 -16.87
CA PRO A 24 -14.75 -2.95 -16.07
C PRO A 24 -14.02 -3.04 -14.73
N LEU A 25 -13.43 -1.92 -14.32
CA LEU A 25 -12.78 -1.72 -13.03
C LEU A 25 -13.70 -0.98 -12.06
N HIS A 26 -13.37 -0.97 -10.77
CA HIS A 26 -14.08 -0.15 -9.78
C HIS A 26 -13.09 0.63 -8.91
N ASN A 27 -13.51 1.75 -8.32
CA ASN A 27 -12.65 2.57 -7.46
C ASN A 27 -13.32 3.00 -6.15
N ARG A 28 -14.36 2.28 -5.75
CA ARG A 28 -15.05 2.44 -4.48
C ARG A 28 -15.30 1.09 -3.84
N TRP A 29 -15.44 1.10 -2.52
CA TRP A 29 -15.92 -0.05 -1.75
C TRP A 29 -17.42 0.06 -1.52
N HIS A 30 -18.17 -0.95 -1.98
CA HIS A 30 -19.60 -1.05 -1.74
C HIS A 30 -20.09 -2.51 -1.89
N PRO A 31 -20.99 -3.02 -1.02
CA PRO A 31 -21.43 -4.42 -1.06
C PRO A 31 -22.13 -4.83 -2.37
N HIS A 32 -22.80 -3.88 -3.03
CA HIS A 32 -23.61 -4.14 -4.22
C HIS A 32 -22.85 -3.96 -5.54
N ILE A 33 -21.52 -3.74 -5.54
CA ILE A 33 -20.76 -3.79 -6.79
C ILE A 33 -20.74 -5.26 -7.26
N PRO A 34 -21.28 -5.58 -8.44
CA PRO A 34 -21.38 -6.96 -8.89
C PRO A 34 -20.00 -7.52 -9.25
N PRO A 35 -19.76 -8.82 -9.03
CA PRO A 35 -18.50 -9.43 -9.39
C PRO A 35 -18.30 -9.41 -10.90
N VAL A 36 -17.07 -9.17 -11.30
CA VAL A 36 -16.66 -9.13 -12.71
C VAL A 36 -16.34 -10.53 -13.23
N SER A 37 -15.86 -11.41 -12.36
CA SER A 37 -15.54 -12.80 -12.63
C SER A 37 -15.73 -13.69 -11.40
N GLU A 38 -15.64 -15.01 -11.59
CA GLU A 38 -15.72 -16.02 -10.53
C GLU A 38 -14.49 -16.94 -10.59
N VAL A 39 -14.06 -17.42 -9.43
CA VAL A 39 -12.98 -18.41 -9.26
C VAL A 39 -13.39 -19.47 -8.25
N GLU A 40 -12.89 -20.68 -8.44
CA GLU A 40 -13.08 -21.78 -7.48
C GLU A 40 -11.92 -21.84 -6.49
N GLU A 41 -12.19 -22.28 -5.26
CA GLU A 41 -11.13 -22.46 -4.27
C GLU A 41 -10.09 -23.48 -4.74
N GLY A 42 -8.83 -23.17 -4.49
CA GLY A 42 -7.70 -23.94 -4.95
C GLY A 42 -7.32 -23.71 -6.42
N GLU A 43 -8.11 -22.96 -7.19
CA GLU A 43 -7.75 -22.54 -8.55
C GLU A 43 -6.57 -21.57 -8.52
N LEU A 44 -5.61 -21.77 -9.44
CA LEU A 44 -4.54 -20.81 -9.70
C LEU A 44 -4.98 -19.87 -10.83
N PHE A 45 -5.04 -18.57 -10.54
CA PHE A 45 -5.54 -17.57 -11.48
C PHE A 45 -4.69 -16.30 -11.48
N ARG A 46 -4.78 -15.51 -12.56
CA ARG A 46 -4.05 -14.26 -12.75
C ARG A 46 -5.02 -13.08 -12.81
N VAL A 47 -4.69 -12.02 -12.08
CA VAL A 47 -5.36 -10.72 -12.10
C VAL A 47 -4.34 -9.69 -12.56
N GLU A 48 -4.60 -9.03 -13.67
CA GLU A 48 -3.81 -7.89 -14.12
C GLU A 48 -4.43 -6.61 -13.58
N MET A 49 -3.61 -5.60 -13.31
CA MET A 49 -4.01 -4.32 -12.74
C MET A 49 -3.26 -3.18 -13.41
N MET A 50 -3.96 -2.06 -13.61
CA MET A 50 -3.33 -0.78 -13.95
C MET A 50 -2.70 -0.17 -12.69
N ASP A 51 -1.81 0.80 -12.89
CA ASP A 51 -1.44 1.72 -11.80
C ASP A 51 -2.69 2.36 -11.19
N TRP A 52 -2.58 2.79 -9.93
CA TRP A 52 -3.72 3.25 -9.14
C TRP A 52 -4.46 4.46 -9.72
N THR A 53 -3.81 5.25 -10.58
CA THR A 53 -4.40 6.42 -11.25
C THR A 53 -5.15 6.06 -12.53
N GLY A 54 -5.13 4.79 -12.93
CA GLY A 54 -5.78 4.32 -14.15
C GLY A 54 -5.09 4.78 -15.43
N GLY A 55 -3.76 4.89 -15.40
CA GLY A 55 -2.93 5.30 -16.52
C GLY A 55 -2.79 6.81 -16.67
N THR A 56 -3.08 7.62 -15.65
CA THR A 56 -3.07 9.09 -15.76
C THR A 56 -1.67 9.69 -15.73
N ILE A 57 -0.72 9.03 -15.04
CA ILE A 57 0.67 9.49 -14.93
C ILE A 57 1.48 9.03 -16.14
N GLU A 58 2.33 9.91 -16.63
CA GLU A 58 3.14 9.68 -17.83
C GLU A 58 4.61 9.44 -17.50
N ASP A 59 5.28 8.59 -18.30
CA ASP A 59 6.74 8.44 -18.34
C ASP A 59 7.37 9.68 -19.00
N ASN A 60 7.52 10.73 -18.20
CA ASN A 60 8.18 11.97 -18.60
C ASN A 60 8.85 12.65 -17.39
N ASN A 61 9.66 13.68 -17.68
CA ASN A 61 10.41 14.44 -16.67
C ASN A 61 9.62 15.62 -16.05
N SER A 62 8.29 15.59 -16.09
CA SER A 62 7.43 16.66 -15.56
C SER A 62 6.57 16.13 -14.41
N ALA A 63 6.53 16.85 -13.29
CA ALA A 63 5.63 16.53 -12.17
C ALA A 63 4.25 17.20 -12.30
N LEU A 64 3.91 17.75 -13.47
CA LEU A 64 2.66 18.48 -13.67
C LEU A 64 1.43 17.56 -13.65
N ASP A 65 1.59 16.32 -14.10
CA ASP A 65 0.56 15.28 -14.00
C ASP A 65 0.26 14.94 -12.53
N ILE A 66 1.28 14.77 -11.68
CA ILE A 66 1.12 14.61 -10.23
C ILE A 66 0.43 15.83 -9.62
N LYS A 67 0.90 17.04 -9.95
CA LYS A 67 0.36 18.28 -9.40
C LYS A 67 -1.14 18.44 -9.67
N ASN A 68 -1.57 18.08 -10.89
CA ASN A 68 -2.93 18.30 -11.37
C ASN A 68 -3.82 17.06 -11.28
N LEU A 69 -3.32 15.95 -10.73
CA LEU A 69 -4.06 14.70 -10.63
C LEU A 69 -5.35 14.91 -9.81
N ASP A 70 -6.48 14.49 -10.37
CA ASP A 70 -7.74 14.46 -9.63
C ASP A 70 -7.78 13.21 -8.75
N LEU A 71 -7.36 13.34 -7.49
CA LEU A 71 -7.27 12.24 -6.52
C LEU A 71 -8.61 11.53 -6.24
N THR A 72 -9.75 12.01 -6.76
CA THR A 72 -11.03 11.29 -6.68
C THR A 72 -11.09 10.04 -7.56
N ILE A 73 -10.23 9.91 -8.56
CA ILE A 73 -10.13 8.71 -9.42
C ILE A 73 -9.54 7.51 -8.67
N ALA A 74 -8.69 7.76 -7.67
CA ALA A 74 -8.00 6.73 -6.92
C ALA A 74 -8.95 5.82 -6.14
N HIS A 75 -8.75 4.50 -6.10
CA HIS A 75 -7.75 3.66 -6.81
C HIS A 75 -8.48 2.80 -7.85
N CYS A 76 -7.96 2.65 -9.07
CA CYS A 76 -8.59 1.80 -10.09
C CYS A 76 -8.33 0.30 -9.85
N LEU A 77 -9.27 -0.38 -9.20
CA LEU A 77 -9.14 -1.76 -8.74
C LEU A 77 -9.62 -2.79 -9.76
N SER A 78 -8.90 -3.90 -9.80
CA SER A 78 -9.27 -5.11 -10.54
C SER A 78 -10.08 -6.04 -9.64
N GLY A 79 -11.31 -6.30 -10.06
CA GLY A 79 -12.32 -7.01 -9.27
C GLY A 79 -13.69 -6.33 -9.39
N PRO A 80 -14.68 -6.72 -8.57
CA PRO A 80 -14.59 -7.77 -7.56
C PRO A 80 -14.65 -9.19 -8.14
N ILE A 81 -13.90 -10.12 -7.55
CA ILE A 81 -13.87 -11.53 -7.94
C ILE A 81 -14.64 -12.33 -6.90
N ARG A 82 -15.66 -13.08 -7.35
CA ARG A 82 -16.45 -13.96 -6.49
C ARG A 82 -15.69 -15.27 -6.27
N VAL A 83 -15.57 -15.72 -5.03
CA VAL A 83 -14.90 -16.99 -4.68
C VAL A 83 -15.93 -18.04 -4.27
N LEU A 84 -15.87 -19.20 -4.93
CA LEU A 84 -16.71 -20.37 -4.69
C LEU A 84 -15.88 -21.50 -4.07
N ASP A 85 -16.48 -22.36 -3.25
CA ASP A 85 -15.84 -23.63 -2.87
C ASP A 85 -15.93 -24.67 -3.98
N LYS A 86 -15.39 -25.87 -3.74
CA LYS A 86 -15.37 -26.97 -4.72
C LYS A 86 -16.75 -27.50 -5.10
N GLU A 87 -17.76 -27.25 -4.28
CA GLU A 87 -19.15 -27.60 -4.54
C GLU A 87 -19.92 -26.46 -5.23
N GLY A 88 -19.26 -25.35 -5.55
CA GLY A 88 -19.85 -24.17 -6.18
C GLY A 88 -20.58 -23.24 -5.20
N VAL A 89 -20.39 -23.42 -3.88
CA VAL A 89 -21.02 -22.60 -2.85
C VAL A 89 -20.13 -21.39 -2.55
N PRO A 90 -20.64 -20.16 -2.68
CA PRO A 90 -19.85 -18.97 -2.44
C PRO A 90 -19.32 -18.87 -1.01
N ALA A 91 -18.20 -18.17 -0.81
CA ALA A 91 -17.79 -17.69 0.50
C ALA A 91 -18.96 -16.92 1.16
N LYS A 92 -19.13 -17.01 2.48
CA LYS A 92 -20.26 -16.33 3.16
C LYS A 92 -19.76 -15.42 4.29
N PRO A 93 -20.55 -14.42 4.71
CA PRO A 93 -20.19 -13.58 5.84
C PRO A 93 -19.80 -14.40 7.07
N GLY A 94 -18.65 -14.09 7.67
CA GLY A 94 -18.09 -14.83 8.81
C GLY A 94 -17.00 -15.85 8.44
N ASP A 95 -16.82 -16.17 7.16
CA ASP A 95 -15.69 -16.97 6.68
C ASP A 95 -14.39 -16.14 6.66
N LEU A 96 -13.24 -16.81 6.61
CA LEU A 96 -11.98 -16.18 6.19
C LEU A 96 -11.64 -16.65 4.78
N LEU A 97 -11.21 -15.71 3.95
CA LEU A 97 -10.63 -15.97 2.64
C LEU A 97 -9.11 -15.98 2.78
N SER A 98 -8.49 -17.14 2.65
CA SER A 98 -7.04 -17.25 2.51
C SER A 98 -6.66 -16.94 1.07
N VAL A 99 -5.80 -15.96 0.85
CA VAL A 99 -5.29 -15.58 -0.48
C VAL A 99 -3.78 -15.71 -0.48
N GLU A 100 -3.28 -16.67 -1.23
CA GLU A 100 -1.85 -16.89 -1.47
C GLU A 100 -1.42 -16.11 -2.70
N ILE A 101 -0.36 -15.31 -2.57
CA ILE A 101 0.25 -14.60 -3.69
C ILE A 101 1.36 -15.48 -4.26
N CYS A 102 1.03 -16.29 -5.27
CA CYS A 102 1.94 -17.28 -5.83
C CYS A 102 3.07 -16.65 -6.67
N ASP A 103 2.72 -15.64 -7.49
CA ASP A 103 3.68 -14.84 -8.24
C ASP A 103 3.12 -13.44 -8.49
N LEU A 104 3.99 -12.50 -8.87
CA LEU A 104 3.66 -11.11 -9.13
C LEU A 104 4.79 -10.42 -9.91
N GLY A 105 4.47 -9.33 -10.59
CA GLY A 105 5.44 -8.54 -11.34
C GLY A 105 4.81 -7.44 -12.20
N PRO A 106 5.62 -6.66 -12.93
CA PRO A 106 5.13 -5.69 -13.90
C PRO A 106 4.42 -6.38 -15.08
N LEU A 107 3.56 -5.65 -15.78
CA LEU A 107 2.98 -6.14 -17.02
C LEU A 107 4.04 -6.14 -18.14
N PRO A 108 4.10 -7.21 -18.97
CA PRO A 108 5.05 -7.25 -20.09
C PRO A 108 4.85 -6.09 -21.06
N GLY A 109 5.92 -5.34 -21.34
CA GLY A 109 5.90 -4.15 -22.18
C GLY A 109 5.52 -2.84 -21.46
N ASP A 110 5.29 -2.90 -20.14
CA ASP A 110 5.01 -1.74 -19.26
C ASP A 110 5.98 -1.76 -18.05
N GLU A 111 7.24 -2.13 -18.27
CA GLU A 111 8.28 -2.30 -17.23
C GLU A 111 8.87 -0.97 -16.72
N TRP A 112 8.01 -0.09 -16.24
CA TRP A 112 8.38 1.17 -15.61
C TRP A 112 7.39 1.53 -14.49
N GLY A 113 7.74 2.53 -13.71
CA GLY A 113 6.89 3.06 -12.67
C GLY A 113 7.33 4.44 -12.21
N TYR A 114 6.68 4.96 -11.18
CA TYR A 114 6.98 6.29 -10.67
C TYR A 114 6.86 6.37 -9.14
N THR A 115 7.60 7.31 -8.56
CA THR A 115 7.43 7.73 -7.17
C THR A 115 7.27 9.23 -7.16
N ALA A 116 6.39 9.76 -6.32
CA ALA A 116 6.09 11.17 -6.31
C ALA A 116 5.81 11.71 -4.91
N THR A 117 5.87 13.05 -4.81
CA THR A 117 5.26 13.79 -3.71
C THR A 117 4.10 14.59 -4.28
N PHE A 118 2.98 14.64 -3.58
CA PHE A 118 1.89 15.53 -3.98
C PHE A 118 2.17 16.98 -3.61
N ASP A 119 1.50 17.89 -4.31
CA ASP A 119 1.45 19.29 -3.92
C ASP A 119 0.64 19.44 -2.63
N ARG A 120 1.02 20.38 -1.76
CA ARG A 120 0.32 20.64 -0.50
C ARG A 120 -1.17 20.91 -0.70
N GLU A 121 -1.50 21.62 -1.77
CA GLU A 121 -2.89 21.98 -2.06
C GLU A 121 -3.67 20.85 -2.75
N ASN A 122 -3.01 19.72 -3.07
CA ASN A 122 -3.61 18.58 -3.76
C ASN A 122 -3.09 17.24 -3.20
N GLY A 123 -3.38 16.95 -1.93
CA GLY A 123 -3.13 15.66 -1.26
C GLY A 123 -2.08 15.72 -0.16
N GLY A 124 -0.96 16.41 -0.40
CA GLY A 124 0.16 16.47 0.55
C GLY A 124 0.77 15.09 0.85
N GLY A 125 1.13 14.86 2.11
CA GLY A 125 1.92 13.71 2.56
C GLY A 125 2.70 13.99 3.84
N PHE A 126 3.54 13.05 4.26
CA PHE A 126 4.13 13.04 5.59
C PHE A 126 5.01 14.26 5.91
N LEU A 127 5.81 14.70 4.92
CA LEU A 127 6.72 15.85 5.03
C LEU A 127 6.29 17.04 4.16
N THR A 128 4.99 17.25 3.96
CA THR A 128 4.47 18.35 3.11
C THR A 128 4.95 19.73 3.54
N ASP A 129 5.22 19.92 4.83
CA ASP A 129 5.76 21.16 5.39
C ASP A 129 7.22 21.43 4.99
N HIS A 130 7.97 20.39 4.60
CA HIS A 130 9.32 20.50 4.06
C HIS A 130 9.35 20.45 2.54
N PHE A 131 8.44 19.68 1.93
CA PHE A 131 8.34 19.47 0.49
C PHE A 131 6.91 19.77 0.01
N PRO A 132 6.52 21.06 -0.08
CA PRO A 132 5.14 21.45 -0.37
C PRO A 132 4.77 21.36 -1.85
N SER A 133 5.74 21.14 -2.74
CA SER A 133 5.53 21.09 -4.19
C SER A 133 5.54 19.67 -4.70
N ALA A 134 4.74 19.42 -5.74
CA ALA A 134 4.75 18.14 -6.41
C ALA A 134 6.13 17.83 -7.03
N THR A 135 6.61 16.61 -6.83
CA THR A 135 7.83 16.08 -7.45
C THR A 135 7.58 14.67 -7.98
N LYS A 136 8.35 14.23 -8.97
CA LYS A 136 8.22 12.90 -9.59
C LYS A 136 9.60 12.36 -9.98
N ALA A 137 9.82 11.08 -9.70
CA ALA A 137 10.92 10.30 -10.24
C ALA A 137 10.35 9.10 -11.01
N ILE A 138 10.91 8.81 -12.19
CA ILE A 138 10.57 7.64 -12.99
C ILE A 138 11.56 6.52 -12.67
N TRP A 139 11.05 5.29 -12.64
CA TRP A 139 11.82 4.08 -12.43
C TRP A 139 11.65 3.14 -13.60
N TYR A 140 12.73 2.51 -14.02
CA TYR A 140 12.72 1.46 -15.05
C TYR A 140 13.12 0.13 -14.43
N PHE A 141 12.50 -0.96 -14.89
CA PHE A 141 12.72 -2.28 -14.33
C PHE A 141 13.63 -3.14 -15.22
N GLU A 142 14.65 -3.73 -14.60
CA GLU A 142 15.58 -4.68 -15.21
C GLU A 142 15.53 -6.00 -14.45
N GLY A 143 14.58 -6.86 -14.84
CA GLY A 143 14.30 -8.10 -14.12
C GLY A 143 13.84 -7.79 -12.69
N ILE A 144 14.65 -8.14 -11.69
CA ILE A 144 14.33 -7.88 -10.28
C ILE A 144 14.74 -6.48 -9.80
N TYR A 145 15.44 -5.70 -10.62
CA TYR A 145 16.03 -4.43 -10.20
C TYR A 145 15.24 -3.22 -10.71
N ALA A 146 15.19 -2.15 -9.94
CA ALA A 146 14.77 -0.83 -10.40
C ALA A 146 15.93 0.16 -10.36
N TYR A 147 15.93 1.13 -11.28
CA TYR A 147 16.81 2.30 -11.27
C TYR A 147 16.05 3.54 -11.77
N SER A 148 16.51 4.74 -11.40
CA SER A 148 15.91 6.01 -11.82
C SER A 148 16.96 6.96 -12.39
N PRO A 149 16.75 7.53 -13.60
CA PRO A 149 17.62 8.60 -14.11
C PRO A 149 17.59 9.87 -13.24
N GLN A 150 16.47 10.14 -12.57
CA GLN A 150 16.32 11.31 -11.69
C GLN A 150 17.03 11.12 -10.34
N ILE A 151 17.38 9.88 -9.96
CA ILE A 151 18.13 9.56 -8.74
C ILE A 151 19.37 8.73 -9.10
N PRO A 152 20.44 9.37 -9.62
CA PRO A 152 21.59 8.68 -10.16
C PRO A 152 22.35 7.87 -9.11
N GLY A 153 22.97 6.77 -9.54
CA GLY A 153 23.77 5.89 -8.67
C GLY A 153 22.94 4.93 -7.80
N VAL A 154 21.62 4.94 -7.92
CA VAL A 154 20.72 4.03 -7.20
C VAL A 154 20.23 2.92 -8.13
N ARG A 155 20.44 1.67 -7.71
CA ARG A 155 19.87 0.48 -8.33
C ARG A 155 19.69 -0.60 -7.27
N PHE A 156 18.47 -1.11 -7.08
CA PHE A 156 18.17 -2.08 -6.03
C PHE A 156 17.14 -3.12 -6.47
N PRO A 157 17.22 -4.35 -5.92
CA PRO A 157 16.17 -5.33 -6.12
C PRO A 157 14.88 -4.91 -5.40
N GLY A 158 13.75 -4.94 -6.10
CA GLY A 158 12.45 -4.57 -5.54
C GLY A 158 11.88 -5.63 -4.60
N LEU A 159 11.08 -5.20 -3.62
CA LEU A 159 10.20 -6.07 -2.85
C LEU A 159 8.78 -5.81 -3.34
N THR A 160 8.42 -6.47 -4.42
CA THR A 160 7.19 -6.19 -5.17
C THR A 160 5.97 -6.75 -4.44
N HIS A 161 4.90 -5.96 -4.32
CA HIS A 161 3.68 -6.27 -3.54
C HIS A 161 2.49 -5.40 -4.01
N PRO A 162 1.24 -5.84 -3.81
CA PRO A 162 0.10 -4.93 -3.91
C PRO A 162 0.03 -4.01 -2.68
N GLY A 163 -0.12 -2.71 -2.89
CA GLY A 163 -0.52 -1.75 -1.85
C GLY A 163 -1.95 -2.03 -1.37
N LEU A 164 -2.81 -2.47 -2.30
CA LEU A 164 -4.24 -2.69 -2.06
C LEU A 164 -4.70 -4.11 -2.39
N ILE A 165 -5.23 -4.81 -1.38
CA ILE A 165 -5.97 -6.06 -1.53
C ILE A 165 -7.02 -6.20 -0.42
N GLY A 166 -8.26 -6.56 -0.78
CA GLY A 166 -9.33 -6.67 0.21
C GLY A 166 -10.63 -7.25 -0.32
N THR A 167 -11.55 -7.54 0.59
CA THR A 167 -12.91 -8.04 0.29
C THR A 167 -13.93 -6.91 0.34
N ALA A 168 -15.09 -7.08 -0.30
CA ALA A 168 -16.15 -6.07 -0.20
C ALA A 168 -16.73 -6.00 1.23
N PRO A 169 -17.01 -4.80 1.76
CA PRO A 169 -17.64 -4.64 3.07
C PRO A 169 -19.10 -5.05 3.06
N SER A 170 -19.66 -5.36 4.24
CA SER A 170 -21.11 -5.37 4.43
C SER A 170 -21.65 -3.93 4.44
N LEU A 171 -22.96 -3.77 4.27
CA LEU A 171 -23.60 -2.46 4.37
C LEU A 171 -23.42 -1.83 5.76
N GLU A 172 -23.48 -2.64 6.81
CA GLU A 172 -23.22 -2.19 8.19
C GLU A 172 -21.78 -1.67 8.35
N LEU A 173 -20.80 -2.42 7.86
CA LEU A 173 -19.39 -2.00 7.92
C LEU A 173 -19.13 -0.72 7.12
N LEU A 174 -19.74 -0.61 5.93
CA LEU A 174 -19.67 0.58 5.10
C LEU A 174 -20.23 1.81 5.84
N HIS A 175 -21.36 1.67 6.55
CA HIS A 175 -21.92 2.76 7.35
C HIS A 175 -20.99 3.17 8.50
N ILE A 176 -20.38 2.22 9.21
CA ILE A 176 -19.40 2.50 10.28
C ILE A 176 -18.24 3.33 9.72
N TRP A 177 -17.72 2.97 8.55
CA TRP A 177 -16.64 3.71 7.88
C TRP A 177 -17.05 5.13 7.53
N ASN A 178 -18.16 5.27 6.80
CA ASN A 178 -18.65 6.56 6.34
C ASN A 178 -18.95 7.49 7.51
N GLU A 179 -19.53 7.00 8.60
CA GLU A 179 -19.83 7.80 9.78
C GLU A 179 -18.56 8.32 10.46
N ARG A 180 -17.62 7.43 10.83
CA ARG A 180 -16.41 7.82 11.57
C ARG A 180 -15.50 8.73 10.74
N GLU A 181 -15.40 8.48 9.44
CA GLU A 181 -14.54 9.26 8.54
C GLU A 181 -15.18 10.61 8.19
N SER A 182 -16.50 10.67 8.01
CA SER A 182 -17.20 11.94 7.83
C SER A 182 -17.12 12.81 9.09
N ASN A 183 -17.15 12.20 10.27
CA ASN A 183 -16.95 12.92 11.53
C ASN A 183 -15.53 13.50 11.61
N LEU A 184 -14.50 12.71 11.28
CA LEU A 184 -13.12 13.18 11.23
C LEU A 184 -12.90 14.29 10.20
N ALA A 185 -13.49 14.18 9.01
CA ALA A 185 -13.37 15.18 7.94
C ALA A 185 -13.95 16.55 8.32
N LYS A 186 -14.88 16.60 9.28
CA LYS A 186 -15.50 17.85 9.76
C LYS A 186 -14.74 18.51 10.92
N ILE A 187 -13.76 17.81 11.51
CA ILE A 187 -12.98 18.36 12.62
C ILE A 187 -12.07 19.47 12.09
N ASP A 188 -12.06 20.62 12.78
CA ASP A 188 -11.08 21.68 12.52
C ASP A 188 -9.66 21.14 12.79
N PRO A 189 -8.77 21.06 11.79
CA PRO A 189 -7.42 20.56 11.99
C PRO A 189 -6.63 21.32 13.06
N SER A 190 -6.95 22.58 13.32
CA SER A 190 -6.28 23.38 14.35
C SER A 190 -6.52 22.83 15.78
N SER A 191 -7.57 22.04 15.96
CA SER A 191 -7.91 21.40 17.24
C SER A 191 -7.10 20.13 17.55
N LEU A 192 -6.38 19.58 16.56
CA LEU A 192 -5.64 18.34 16.68
C LEU A 192 -4.14 18.62 16.81
N LYS A 193 -3.53 18.25 17.94
CA LYS A 193 -2.09 18.47 18.19
C LYS A 193 -1.19 17.87 17.11
N LEU A 194 -1.52 16.67 16.61
CA LEU A 194 -0.75 16.02 15.55
C LEU A 194 -0.75 16.83 14.25
N CYS A 195 -1.85 17.56 13.99
CA CYS A 195 -2.02 18.41 12.82
C CYS A 195 -1.16 19.68 12.85
N GLU A 196 -0.57 20.03 14.01
CA GLU A 196 0.46 21.08 14.12
C GLU A 196 1.85 20.61 13.64
N VAL A 197 2.06 19.29 13.56
CA VAL A 197 3.36 18.69 13.21
C VAL A 197 3.31 17.96 11.87
N VAL A 198 2.15 17.40 11.49
CA VAL A 198 1.91 16.74 10.21
C VAL A 198 0.86 17.51 9.43
N HIS A 199 1.25 18.00 8.27
CA HIS A 199 0.45 18.94 7.47
C HIS A 199 -0.33 18.29 6.32
N GLN A 200 -0.40 16.95 6.26
CA GLN A 200 -1.17 16.22 5.25
C GLN A 200 -2.67 16.46 5.38
N ARG A 201 -3.34 16.84 4.27
CA ARG A 201 -4.78 17.14 4.23
C ARG A 201 -5.38 16.68 2.89
N PRO A 202 -6.70 16.37 2.83
CA PRO A 202 -7.68 16.38 3.93
C PRO A 202 -7.46 15.26 4.97
N LEU A 203 -8.11 15.33 6.13
CA LEU A 203 -7.96 14.32 7.22
C LEU A 203 -8.65 12.99 6.90
N ALA A 204 -9.70 13.02 6.10
CA ALA A 204 -10.39 11.86 5.56
C ALA A 204 -11.10 12.26 4.25
N SER A 205 -11.36 11.28 3.39
CA SER A 205 -12.03 11.49 2.11
C SER A 205 -13.41 10.82 2.12
N PRO A 206 -14.51 11.55 2.39
CA PRO A 206 -15.85 10.98 2.38
C PRO A 206 -16.26 10.49 0.98
N PRO A 207 -17.38 9.72 0.87
CA PRO A 207 -17.93 9.31 -0.41
C PRO A 207 -18.10 10.46 -1.40
N THR A 208 -17.84 10.19 -2.68
CA THR A 208 -18.06 11.14 -3.78
C THR A 208 -18.35 10.41 -5.09
N ALA A 209 -19.34 10.91 -5.81
CA ALA A 209 -19.71 10.44 -7.14
C ALA A 209 -18.74 10.91 -8.24
N ARG A 210 -17.88 11.90 -7.96
CA ARG A 210 -16.88 12.38 -8.92
C ARG A 210 -15.88 11.26 -9.26
N ASN A 211 -15.68 11.02 -10.56
CA ASN A 211 -14.82 9.96 -11.09
C ASN A 211 -15.14 8.56 -10.53
N CYS A 212 -16.40 8.29 -10.18
CA CYS A 212 -16.80 7.03 -9.54
C CYS A 212 -16.95 5.90 -10.58
N LEU A 213 -16.15 4.85 -10.42
CA LEU A 213 -16.20 3.62 -11.20
C LEU A 213 -16.82 2.51 -10.33
N LEU A 214 -17.94 1.95 -10.78
CA LEU A 214 -18.72 0.92 -10.04
C LEU A 214 -18.77 -0.41 -10.79
N GLY A 215 -17.72 -0.75 -11.54
CA GLY A 215 -17.63 -2.01 -12.27
C GLY A 215 -18.70 -2.12 -13.37
N LYS A 216 -19.53 -3.16 -13.32
CA LYS A 216 -20.57 -3.42 -14.33
C LYS A 216 -21.80 -2.50 -14.22
N ILE A 217 -21.88 -1.65 -13.20
CA ILE A 217 -23.02 -0.74 -13.01
C ILE A 217 -22.82 0.50 -13.89
N THR A 218 -23.74 0.72 -14.82
CA THR A 218 -23.68 1.83 -15.78
C THR A 218 -23.88 3.19 -15.09
N GLU A 219 -22.95 4.12 -15.35
CA GLU A 219 -23.02 5.50 -14.88
C GLU A 219 -24.32 6.22 -15.28
N GLY A 220 -24.84 7.05 -14.37
CA GLY A 220 -26.08 7.81 -14.56
C GLY A 220 -27.38 7.00 -14.41
N THR A 221 -27.31 5.71 -14.08
CA THR A 221 -28.50 4.94 -13.68
C THR A 221 -28.90 5.25 -12.22
N PRO A 222 -30.18 5.09 -11.83
CA PRO A 222 -30.60 5.30 -10.44
C PRO A 222 -29.85 4.44 -9.42
N GLU A 223 -29.46 3.22 -9.83
CA GLU A 223 -28.63 2.34 -9.01
C GLU A 223 -27.21 2.89 -8.83
N TRP A 224 -26.59 3.35 -9.93
CA TRP A 224 -25.28 3.99 -9.88
C TRP A 224 -25.30 5.22 -9.00
N GLU A 225 -26.30 6.11 -9.15
CA GLU A 225 -26.40 7.33 -8.35
C GLU A 225 -26.54 7.01 -6.86
N ARG A 226 -27.37 6.03 -6.50
CA ARG A 226 -27.51 5.60 -5.10
C ARG A 226 -26.16 5.13 -4.54
N ILE A 227 -25.48 4.23 -5.25
CA ILE A 227 -24.23 3.62 -4.79
C ILE A 227 -23.10 4.66 -4.77
N ALA A 228 -22.94 5.47 -5.81
CA ALA A 228 -21.87 6.44 -5.93
C ALA A 228 -21.88 7.51 -4.82
N ASN A 229 -23.04 7.78 -4.24
CA ASN A 229 -23.20 8.73 -3.13
C ASN A 229 -22.84 8.16 -1.74
N GLU A 230 -22.78 6.83 -1.58
CA GLU A 230 -22.49 6.18 -0.30
C GLU A 230 -21.26 5.26 -0.33
N ALA A 231 -20.75 4.92 -1.52
CA ALA A 231 -19.61 4.03 -1.66
C ALA A 231 -18.32 4.69 -1.14
N ALA A 232 -17.61 3.98 -0.25
CA ALA A 232 -16.44 4.51 0.42
C ALA A 232 -15.25 4.64 -0.55
N ARG A 233 -14.42 5.66 -0.32
CA ARG A 233 -13.12 5.82 -1.00
C ARG A 233 -12.18 4.68 -0.62
N THR A 234 -11.35 4.26 -1.56
CA THR A 234 -10.36 3.19 -1.35
C THR A 234 -9.05 3.68 -0.73
N ILE A 235 -8.95 4.96 -0.35
CA ILE A 235 -7.72 5.60 0.15
C ILE A 235 -7.14 4.95 1.42
N PRO A 236 -7.91 4.72 2.50
CA PRO A 236 -7.34 4.10 3.69
C PRO A 236 -7.56 2.58 3.69
N GLY A 237 -6.59 1.87 4.26
CA GLY A 237 -6.78 0.50 4.76
C GLY A 237 -7.77 0.46 5.91
N ARG A 238 -8.55 -0.61 5.97
CA ARG A 238 -9.65 -0.82 6.93
C ARG A 238 -9.74 -2.28 7.34
N GLU A 239 -10.81 -2.61 8.06
CA GLU A 239 -11.12 -3.94 8.58
C GLU A 239 -11.18 -5.03 7.48
N ASN A 240 -11.41 -4.65 6.21
CA ASN A 240 -11.42 -5.56 5.06
C ASN A 240 -10.06 -5.75 4.38
N GLY A 241 -8.99 -5.17 4.91
CA GLY A 241 -7.74 -4.94 4.17
C GLY A 241 -7.81 -3.61 3.43
N GLY A 242 -7.79 -3.65 2.09
CA GLY A 242 -7.73 -2.43 1.29
C GLY A 242 -6.30 -1.88 1.25
N ASN A 243 -6.15 -0.54 1.27
CA ASN A 243 -4.87 0.17 1.13
C ASN A 243 -4.04 0.07 2.41
N CYS A 244 -3.40 -1.07 2.62
CA CYS A 244 -2.58 -1.27 3.80
C CYS A 244 -1.12 -0.90 3.56
N ASP A 245 -0.66 -0.92 2.31
CA ASP A 245 0.68 -0.49 1.89
C ASP A 245 1.78 -1.20 2.69
N ILE A 246 1.60 -2.51 2.88
CA ILE A 246 2.51 -3.35 3.65
C ILE A 246 3.45 -4.06 2.68
N LYS A 247 4.66 -3.52 2.51
CA LYS A 247 5.66 -4.07 1.58
C LYS A 247 5.98 -5.56 1.77
N ASN A 248 5.77 -6.09 2.97
CA ASN A 248 6.01 -7.50 3.29
C ASN A 248 4.92 -8.45 2.77
N LEU A 249 3.76 -7.93 2.32
CA LEU A 249 2.73 -8.70 1.63
C LEU A 249 3.14 -8.98 0.17
N SER A 250 4.25 -9.70 0.01
CA SER A 250 4.94 -9.89 -1.28
C SER A 250 4.84 -11.33 -1.79
N ARG A 251 5.69 -11.71 -2.75
CA ARG A 251 5.68 -13.03 -3.39
C ARG A 251 5.79 -14.16 -2.36
N GLY A 252 4.83 -15.08 -2.44
CA GLY A 252 4.66 -16.23 -1.55
C GLY A 252 4.01 -15.91 -0.21
N SER A 253 3.58 -14.66 0.04
CA SER A 253 2.79 -14.32 1.22
C SER A 253 1.39 -14.92 1.14
N LYS A 254 0.79 -15.16 2.31
CA LYS A 254 -0.59 -15.64 2.44
C LYS A 254 -1.36 -14.75 3.40
N ILE A 255 -2.35 -14.02 2.88
CA ILE A 255 -3.22 -13.13 3.68
C ILE A 255 -4.56 -13.81 3.97
N TYR A 256 -5.10 -13.56 5.15
CA TYR A 256 -6.39 -14.07 5.61
C TYR A 256 -7.36 -12.89 5.76
N LEU A 257 -8.22 -12.71 4.77
CA LEU A 257 -9.15 -11.59 4.68
C LEU A 257 -10.52 -12.00 5.28
N PRO A 258 -11.14 -11.15 6.11
CA PRO A 258 -12.50 -11.38 6.59
C PRO A 258 -13.53 -11.26 5.46
N VAL A 259 -14.53 -12.14 5.45
CA VAL A 259 -15.62 -12.14 4.47
C VAL A 259 -16.84 -11.45 5.08
N PHE A 260 -17.31 -10.37 4.45
CA PHE A 260 -18.47 -9.59 4.93
C PHE A 260 -19.70 -9.69 4.02
N VAL A 261 -19.54 -10.20 2.80
CA VAL A 261 -20.62 -10.42 1.83
C VAL A 261 -20.48 -11.80 1.19
N GLU A 262 -21.58 -12.30 0.61
CA GLU A 262 -21.52 -13.52 -0.18
C GLU A 262 -20.52 -13.39 -1.34
N GLY A 263 -19.70 -14.41 -1.54
CA GLY A 263 -18.67 -14.48 -2.56
C GLY A 263 -17.37 -13.78 -2.20
N ALA A 264 -17.29 -13.13 -1.03
CA ALA A 264 -16.19 -12.25 -0.58
C ALA A 264 -15.95 -11.01 -1.44
N ASN A 265 -16.11 -11.11 -2.77
CA ASN A 265 -15.90 -10.04 -3.74
C ASN A 265 -14.50 -9.42 -3.56
N LEU A 266 -13.48 -10.25 -3.79
CA LEU A 266 -12.06 -9.90 -3.67
C LEU A 266 -11.66 -8.90 -4.76
N SER A 267 -11.00 -7.82 -4.38
CA SER A 267 -10.40 -6.86 -5.31
C SER A 267 -8.97 -6.54 -4.91
N THR A 268 -8.17 -6.16 -5.91
CA THR A 268 -6.77 -5.77 -5.74
C THR A 268 -6.37 -4.73 -6.78
N GLY A 269 -5.34 -3.95 -6.48
CA GLY A 269 -4.78 -2.93 -7.36
C GLY A 269 -3.54 -2.35 -6.70
N ASP A 270 -3.11 -1.18 -7.17
CA ASP A 270 -2.06 -0.39 -6.53
C ASP A 270 -0.73 -1.17 -6.46
N MET A 271 -0.24 -1.61 -7.61
CA MET A 271 0.92 -2.49 -7.64
C MET A 271 2.20 -1.69 -7.39
N HIS A 272 2.99 -2.14 -6.43
CA HIS A 272 4.24 -1.51 -6.05
C HIS A 272 5.42 -2.38 -6.48
N PHE A 273 6.34 -1.85 -7.29
CA PHE A 273 7.60 -2.54 -7.55
C PHE A 273 8.45 -2.66 -6.28
N SER A 274 8.43 -1.61 -5.47
CA SER A 274 9.09 -1.53 -4.16
C SER A 274 8.55 -0.34 -3.37
N GLN A 275 8.63 -0.43 -2.04
CA GLN A 275 8.19 0.62 -1.12
C GLN A 275 9.06 0.60 0.14
N GLY A 276 9.23 1.75 0.78
CA GLY A 276 9.76 1.93 2.12
C GLY A 276 8.65 1.88 3.17
N ASP A 277 9.00 1.54 4.41
CA ASP A 277 7.98 1.53 5.48
C ASP A 277 7.37 2.91 5.69
N GLY A 278 6.04 2.92 5.79
CA GLY A 278 5.24 4.12 6.02
C GLY A 278 4.94 4.95 4.79
N GLU A 279 5.45 4.58 3.60
CA GLU A 279 5.10 5.25 2.32
C GLU A 279 5.15 6.78 2.46
N VAL A 280 6.29 7.28 2.92
CA VAL A 280 6.36 8.63 3.48
C VAL A 280 6.01 9.72 2.46
N SER A 281 6.22 9.49 1.15
CA SER A 281 5.84 10.47 0.11
C SER A 281 4.37 10.44 -0.30
N PHE A 282 3.56 9.55 0.28
CA PHE A 282 2.15 9.28 -0.02
C PHE A 282 1.87 8.71 -1.42
N CYS A 283 2.46 9.25 -2.48
CA CYS A 283 2.54 8.58 -3.79
C CYS A 283 3.86 7.82 -3.87
N GLY A 284 3.97 6.83 -3.00
CA GLY A 284 5.21 6.57 -2.31
C GLY A 284 5.53 5.11 -2.14
N ALA A 285 5.14 4.31 -3.12
CA ALA A 285 5.96 3.25 -3.63
C ALA A 285 6.59 3.66 -4.97
N ILE A 286 7.20 2.69 -5.65
CA ILE A 286 7.30 2.72 -7.09
C ILE A 286 5.99 2.16 -7.65
N GLU A 287 5.08 3.06 -7.97
CA GLU A 287 3.77 2.77 -8.57
C GLU A 287 3.94 2.16 -9.96
N MET A 288 3.19 1.11 -10.28
CA MET A 288 3.22 0.48 -11.59
C MET A 288 1.90 -0.21 -11.95
N SER A 289 1.70 -0.49 -13.24
CA SER A 289 0.80 -1.57 -13.65
C SER A 289 1.47 -2.92 -13.38
N GLY A 290 0.69 -3.95 -13.07
CA GLY A 290 1.25 -5.25 -12.75
C GLY A 290 0.26 -6.40 -12.82
N PHE A 291 0.71 -7.56 -12.35
CA PHE A 291 -0.14 -8.73 -12.19
C PHE A 291 0.10 -9.40 -10.83
N LEU A 292 -0.94 -10.08 -10.35
CA LEU A 292 -0.85 -11.07 -9.29
C LEU A 292 -1.33 -12.42 -9.82
N GLU A 293 -0.58 -13.46 -9.51
CA GLU A 293 -1.03 -14.85 -9.60
C GLU A 293 -1.44 -15.30 -8.20
N LEU A 294 -2.71 -15.67 -8.06
CA LEU A 294 -3.34 -15.89 -6.78
C LEU A 294 -3.94 -17.29 -6.69
N LYS A 295 -4.01 -17.80 -5.46
CA LYS A 295 -4.80 -18.98 -5.10
C LYS A 295 -5.61 -18.68 -3.85
N CYS A 296 -6.90 -18.97 -3.90
CA CYS A 296 -7.83 -18.68 -2.81
C CYS A 296 -8.29 -19.98 -2.13
N GLU A 297 -8.48 -19.95 -0.81
CA GLU A 297 -9.13 -21.03 -0.04
C GLU A 297 -10.15 -20.43 0.93
N ILE A 298 -11.29 -21.10 1.14
CA ILE A 298 -12.32 -20.63 2.07
C ILE A 298 -12.20 -21.38 3.39
N ILE A 299 -12.01 -20.63 4.48
CA ILE A 299 -12.03 -21.15 5.85
C ILE A 299 -13.39 -20.84 6.46
N ARG A 300 -14.29 -21.83 6.42
CA ARG A 300 -15.67 -21.67 6.88
C ARG A 300 -15.75 -21.27 8.36
N GLY A 301 -16.45 -20.18 8.65
CA GLY A 301 -16.57 -19.63 10.01
C GLY A 301 -15.25 -19.11 10.61
N GLY A 302 -14.20 -18.93 9.79
CA GLY A 302 -12.86 -18.60 10.25
C GLY A 302 -12.75 -17.29 11.02
N MET A 303 -13.61 -16.29 10.76
CA MET A 303 -13.54 -15.02 11.48
C MET A 303 -13.78 -15.22 12.98
N LYS A 304 -14.78 -16.04 13.35
CA LYS A 304 -15.10 -16.33 14.74
C LYS A 304 -13.99 -17.11 15.44
N GLU A 305 -13.36 -18.04 14.71
CA GLU A 305 -12.36 -18.94 15.26
C GLU A 305 -11.01 -18.22 15.49
N TYR A 306 -10.62 -17.33 14.57
CA TYR A 306 -9.24 -16.82 14.52
C TYR A 306 -9.13 -15.29 14.66
N LEU A 307 -10.17 -14.51 14.38
CA LEU A 307 -10.10 -13.04 14.47
C LEU A 307 -10.87 -12.54 15.69
N THR A 308 -10.13 -12.08 16.71
CA THR A 308 -10.73 -11.40 17.86
C THR A 308 -11.11 -9.97 17.47
N PRO A 309 -12.38 -9.54 17.61
CA PRO A 309 -12.77 -8.16 17.35
C PRO A 309 -12.09 -7.19 18.32
N MET A 310 -11.51 -6.12 17.78
CA MET A 310 -10.78 -5.05 18.48
C MET A 310 -11.49 -3.71 18.30
N GLY A 311 -12.78 -3.65 18.62
CA GLY A 311 -13.58 -2.44 18.51
C GLY A 311 -15.02 -2.62 19.00
N PRO A 312 -15.89 -1.62 18.78
CA PRO A 312 -17.24 -1.60 19.36
C PRO A 312 -18.18 -2.66 18.80
N THR A 313 -17.88 -3.28 17.66
CA THR A 313 -18.71 -4.31 17.03
C THR A 313 -17.89 -5.52 16.60
N ALA A 314 -18.55 -6.64 16.33
CA ALA A 314 -17.92 -7.86 15.83
C ALA A 314 -17.23 -7.69 14.45
N LEU A 315 -17.51 -6.60 13.75
CA LEU A 315 -16.91 -6.29 12.45
C LEU A 315 -15.52 -5.65 12.56
N HIS A 316 -15.11 -5.23 13.76
CA HIS A 316 -13.80 -4.60 14.01
C HIS A 316 -12.68 -5.64 14.09
N VAL A 317 -12.53 -6.41 13.03
CA VAL A 317 -11.44 -7.37 12.83
C VAL A 317 -10.42 -6.79 11.86
N ASN A 318 -9.22 -7.36 11.83
CA ASN A 318 -8.18 -6.97 10.88
C ASN A 318 -7.61 -8.21 10.20
N PRO A 319 -7.22 -8.13 8.92
CA PRO A 319 -6.50 -9.20 8.27
C PRO A 319 -5.21 -9.55 9.01
N ILE A 320 -4.82 -10.82 8.88
CA ILE A 320 -3.50 -11.31 9.29
C ILE A 320 -2.83 -11.94 8.07
N PHE A 321 -1.50 -12.01 8.04
CA PHE A 321 -0.81 -12.65 6.93
C PHE A 321 0.52 -13.28 7.35
N GLU A 322 0.91 -14.29 6.59
CA GLU A 322 2.24 -14.90 6.62
C GLU A 322 3.12 -14.20 5.58
N ILE A 323 4.34 -13.83 5.97
CA ILE A 323 5.32 -13.23 5.05
C ILE A 323 5.85 -14.31 4.12
N GLY A 324 5.95 -13.99 2.84
CA GLY A 324 6.51 -14.87 1.83
C GLY A 324 7.99 -15.20 2.03
N PRO A 325 8.47 -16.32 1.48
CA PRO A 325 9.85 -16.77 1.64
C PRO A 325 10.84 -16.04 0.74
N VAL A 326 10.38 -15.12 -0.13
CA VAL A 326 11.20 -14.43 -1.12
C VAL A 326 11.28 -12.94 -0.78
N GLU A 327 12.39 -12.53 -0.17
CA GLU A 327 12.70 -11.11 0.05
C GLU A 327 14.11 -10.77 -0.47
N PRO A 328 14.34 -9.53 -0.95
CA PRO A 328 15.69 -9.09 -1.25
C PRO A 328 16.55 -9.07 0.02
N ARG A 329 17.73 -9.68 -0.07
CA ARG A 329 18.66 -9.75 1.07
C ARG A 329 19.51 -8.49 1.16
N PHE A 330 19.11 -7.57 2.03
CA PHE A 330 19.93 -6.45 2.47
C PHE A 330 20.54 -6.74 3.85
N SER A 331 21.87 -6.61 3.96
CA SER A 331 22.61 -6.99 5.18
C SER A 331 23.41 -5.86 5.81
N GLU A 332 23.64 -4.77 5.07
CA GLU A 332 24.32 -3.58 5.54
C GLU A 332 23.29 -2.47 5.66
N TRP A 333 23.15 -1.95 6.88
CA TRP A 333 22.14 -0.97 7.22
C TRP A 333 22.79 0.24 7.89
N LEU A 334 22.43 1.43 7.44
CA LEU A 334 22.67 2.65 8.17
C LEU A 334 21.38 3.07 8.86
N VAL A 335 21.45 3.32 10.17
CA VAL A 335 20.28 3.55 11.01
C VAL A 335 20.19 5.01 11.42
N PHE A 336 19.02 5.61 11.26
CA PHE A 336 18.70 6.97 11.68
C PHE A 336 17.64 6.96 12.76
N GLU A 337 17.88 7.68 13.85
CA GLU A 337 16.94 7.72 14.97
C GLU A 337 16.12 9.00 14.98
N GLY A 338 14.92 8.91 15.57
CA GLY A 338 14.05 10.03 15.87
C GLY A 338 13.32 9.79 17.18
N ILE A 339 13.02 10.87 17.89
CA ILE A 339 12.36 10.87 19.19
C ILE A 339 11.09 11.72 19.12
N SER A 340 10.21 11.60 20.11
CA SER A 340 8.96 12.36 20.20
C SER A 340 9.20 13.84 20.59
N VAL A 341 10.12 14.51 19.91
CA VAL A 341 10.40 15.95 20.02
C VAL A 341 10.37 16.52 18.61
N ASP A 342 9.48 17.48 18.36
CA ASP A 342 9.28 18.03 17.01
C ASP A 342 10.40 19.00 16.58
N GLU A 343 10.33 19.48 15.34
CA GLU A 343 11.25 20.45 14.74
C GLU A 343 11.40 21.74 15.56
N GLY A 344 10.37 22.14 16.30
CA GLY A 344 10.37 23.31 17.17
C GLY A 344 10.97 23.05 18.55
N GLY A 345 11.40 21.82 18.85
CA GLY A 345 11.93 21.42 20.15
C GLY A 345 10.84 21.13 21.19
N ARG A 346 9.57 21.02 20.76
CA ARG A 346 8.46 20.73 21.68
C ARG A 346 8.41 19.24 22.01
N GLN A 347 8.27 18.92 23.28
CA GLN A 347 8.09 17.56 23.76
C GLN A 347 6.68 17.03 23.44
N HIS A 348 6.61 15.85 22.85
CA HIS A 348 5.38 15.05 22.67
C HIS A 348 5.45 13.77 23.51
N PHE A 349 4.30 13.22 23.91
CA PHE A 349 4.24 12.04 24.79
C PHE A 349 3.91 10.77 23.99
N LEU A 350 4.89 9.87 23.86
CA LEU A 350 4.75 8.58 23.16
C LEU A 350 4.20 8.70 21.73
N ASP A 351 4.63 9.75 21.02
CA ASP A 351 4.19 9.99 19.65
C ASP A 351 5.16 9.34 18.67
N ALA A 352 4.73 8.20 18.10
CA ALA A 352 5.50 7.45 17.12
C ALA A 352 5.52 8.15 15.74
N THR A 353 4.50 8.94 15.42
CA THR A 353 4.42 9.69 14.15
C THR A 353 5.47 10.78 14.13
N VAL A 354 5.56 11.59 15.19
CA VAL A 354 6.60 12.61 15.36
C VAL A 354 7.98 11.94 15.36
N ALA A 355 8.17 10.88 16.15
CA ALA A 355 9.46 10.18 16.20
C ALA A 355 9.90 9.66 14.82
N TYR A 356 8.99 9.07 14.03
CA TYR A 356 9.29 8.61 12.69
C TYR A 356 9.62 9.77 11.75
N LYS A 357 8.88 10.88 11.83
CA LYS A 357 9.15 12.12 11.08
C LYS A 357 10.58 12.61 11.31
N ARG A 358 11.01 12.67 12.57
CA ARG A 358 12.36 13.07 12.96
C ARG A 358 13.43 12.14 12.39
N ALA A 359 13.19 10.84 12.40
CA ALA A 359 14.11 9.86 11.84
C ALA A 359 14.24 10.00 10.31
N VAL A 360 13.13 10.23 9.59
CA VAL A 360 13.15 10.48 8.14
C VAL A 360 13.94 11.74 7.83
N LEU A 361 13.68 12.84 8.56
CA LEU A 361 14.40 14.10 8.38
C LEU A 361 15.90 13.98 8.64
N ASN A 362 16.30 13.19 9.64
CA ASN A 362 17.71 12.91 9.92
C ASN A 362 18.37 12.10 8.78
N ALA A 363 17.66 11.12 8.21
CA ALA A 363 18.13 10.37 7.04
C ALA A 363 18.30 11.27 5.81
N ILE A 364 17.33 12.15 5.55
CA ILE A 364 17.38 13.14 4.47
C ILE A 364 18.60 14.05 4.62
N ASP A 365 18.79 14.65 5.80
CA ASP A 365 19.93 15.54 6.05
C ASP A 365 21.26 14.82 5.82
N TYR A 366 21.43 13.61 6.36
CA TYR A 366 22.67 12.86 6.22
C TYR A 366 22.98 12.48 4.77
N ILE A 367 22.03 11.87 4.05
CA ILE A 367 22.26 11.39 2.69
C ILE A 367 22.47 12.55 1.71
N SER A 368 21.81 13.70 1.95
CA SER A 368 22.00 14.90 1.11
C SER A 368 23.45 15.42 1.09
N LYS A 369 24.25 15.13 2.13
CA LYS A 369 25.69 15.47 2.20
C LYS A 369 26.54 14.75 1.16
N PHE A 370 26.00 13.71 0.50
CA PHE A 370 26.67 12.95 -0.55
C PHE A 370 26.32 13.43 -1.96
N GLY A 371 25.66 14.59 -2.10
CA GLY A 371 25.39 15.23 -3.40
C GLY A 371 23.97 15.02 -3.93
N TYR A 372 23.10 14.36 -3.18
CA TYR A 372 21.68 14.26 -3.51
C TYR A 372 20.91 15.51 -3.04
N SER A 373 19.92 15.94 -3.82
CA SER A 373 18.92 16.90 -3.35
C SER A 373 18.06 16.27 -2.25
N LYS A 374 17.47 17.09 -1.39
CA LYS A 374 16.62 16.57 -0.30
C LYS A 374 15.36 15.88 -0.84
N GLU A 375 14.83 16.37 -1.96
CA GLU A 375 13.70 15.79 -2.70
C GLU A 375 14.07 14.41 -3.27
N GLN A 376 15.25 14.27 -3.88
CA GLN A 376 15.74 12.97 -4.35
C GLN A 376 15.82 11.96 -3.20
N VAL A 377 16.35 12.37 -2.05
CA VAL A 377 16.41 11.49 -0.88
C VAL A 377 15.02 11.18 -0.34
N TYR A 378 14.10 12.14 -0.31
CA TYR A 378 12.75 11.90 0.17
C TYR A 378 12.00 10.89 -0.69
N LEU A 379 12.05 11.02 -2.02
CA LEU A 379 11.51 10.03 -2.95
C LEU A 379 12.19 8.68 -2.77
N LEU A 380 13.52 8.66 -2.62
CA LEU A 380 14.29 7.44 -2.35
C LEU A 380 13.82 6.75 -1.07
N LEU A 381 13.54 7.51 -0.02
CA LEU A 381 13.08 7.00 1.27
C LEU A 381 11.67 6.43 1.23
N SER A 382 10.87 6.78 0.22
CA SER A 382 9.55 6.20 0.02
C SER A 382 9.58 4.92 -0.83
N CYS A 383 10.50 4.77 -1.77
CA CYS A 383 10.51 3.64 -2.70
C CYS A 383 11.51 2.52 -2.37
N CYS A 384 12.62 2.85 -1.71
CA CYS A 384 13.60 1.83 -1.34
C CYS A 384 13.04 0.94 -0.22
N PRO A 385 13.39 -0.36 -0.20
CA PRO A 385 12.98 -1.32 0.83
C PRO A 385 13.67 -1.04 2.17
N LEU A 386 13.25 0.04 2.83
CA LEU A 386 13.74 0.56 4.09
C LEU A 386 12.84 0.05 5.22
N ARG A 387 13.42 -0.24 6.38
CA ARG A 387 12.65 -0.72 7.54
C ARG A 387 12.35 0.42 8.51
N GLY A 388 11.10 0.50 8.96
CA GLY A 388 10.62 1.32 10.06
C GLY A 388 10.39 0.45 11.27
N SER A 389 10.97 0.78 12.42
CA SER A 389 10.75 0.00 13.64
C SER A 389 10.63 0.87 14.88
N HIS A 390 9.62 0.57 15.71
CA HIS A 390 9.46 1.16 17.03
C HIS A 390 10.19 0.32 18.08
N LEU A 391 11.20 0.89 18.76
CA LEU A 391 11.98 0.19 19.76
C LEU A 391 11.27 0.18 21.13
N ARG A 392 10.92 -1.01 21.63
CA ARG A 392 10.79 -1.27 23.07
C ARG A 392 12.09 -1.90 23.58
N TYR A 393 12.69 -1.28 24.59
CA TYR A 393 13.82 -1.86 25.31
C TYR A 393 13.42 -3.23 25.90
N ARG A 394 13.83 -4.31 25.24
CA ARG A 394 13.69 -5.66 25.77
C ARG A 394 14.87 -5.86 26.72
N ARG A 395 14.65 -5.75 28.04
CA ARG A 395 15.64 -6.18 29.05
C ARG A 395 15.96 -7.66 28.81
N ARG A 396 16.97 -7.97 28.00
CA ARG A 396 17.59 -9.29 27.97
C ARG A 396 18.39 -9.42 29.27
N SER A 397 17.89 -10.18 30.23
CA SER A 397 18.73 -10.69 31.31
C SER A 397 19.79 -11.60 30.68
N GLN A 398 20.99 -11.06 30.44
CA GLN A 398 22.12 -11.87 30.00
C GLN A 398 22.54 -12.81 31.14
N ARG A 399 22.10 -14.07 31.10
CA ARG A 399 22.88 -15.17 31.68
C ARG A 399 24.00 -15.48 30.70
N ARG A 400 25.24 -15.28 31.16
CA ARG A 400 26.48 -15.50 30.41
C ARG A 400 26.60 -16.96 29.96
N GLY A 401 26.76 -17.17 28.66
CA GLY A 401 27.25 -18.41 28.06
C GLY A 401 28.28 -18.05 27.00
N HIS A 402 29.52 -18.44 27.22
CA HIS A 402 30.67 -18.19 26.35
C HIS A 402 30.52 -18.89 25.00
N HIS A 403 30.80 -18.21 23.89
CA HIS A 403 31.59 -18.79 22.79
C HIS A 403 32.30 -17.69 21.97
N ARG A 404 33.62 -17.85 21.89
CA ARG A 404 34.58 -17.07 21.06
C ARG A 404 34.49 -17.52 19.60
N TYR A 405 34.79 -16.62 18.65
CA TYR A 405 35.66 -16.78 17.46
C TYR A 405 35.68 -15.42 16.70
N THR A 406 36.68 -14.56 16.96
CA THR A 406 37.90 -14.27 16.17
C THR A 406 37.71 -13.57 14.81
N HIS A 407 38.22 -12.33 14.77
CA HIS A 407 38.39 -11.40 13.64
C HIS A 407 39.19 -11.96 12.45
N ARG A 408 38.88 -11.49 11.22
CA ARG A 408 39.85 -11.21 10.14
C ARG A 408 39.45 -9.99 9.30
N HIS A 409 40.47 -9.29 8.82
CA HIS A 409 40.53 -7.91 8.33
C HIS A 409 40.04 -7.64 6.88
N PHE A 410 39.74 -6.36 6.67
CA PHE A 410 39.38 -5.57 5.48
C PHE A 410 40.41 -5.53 4.32
N ARG A 411 39.94 -5.27 3.08
CA ARG A 411 40.39 -4.20 2.15
C ARG A 411 39.42 -4.02 0.95
N PRO A 412 39.43 -2.88 0.21
CA PRO A 412 38.22 -2.15 -0.21
C PRO A 412 37.91 -2.11 -1.72
N GLY A 413 36.65 -1.81 -2.04
CA GLY A 413 36.15 -1.41 -3.37
C GLY A 413 34.64 -1.17 -3.29
N TYR A 414 34.22 0.07 -3.02
CA TYR A 414 32.82 0.39 -2.72
C TYR A 414 32.06 0.90 -3.94
N SER A 415 31.02 0.16 -4.33
CA SER A 415 29.80 0.71 -4.92
C SER A 415 28.94 1.20 -3.75
N THR A 416 28.48 2.45 -3.81
CA THR A 416 27.62 3.03 -2.77
C THR A 416 26.23 2.42 -2.88
N LYS A 417 25.96 1.35 -2.12
CA LYS A 417 24.61 0.82 -1.91
C LYS A 417 24.06 1.46 -0.63
N ILE A 418 23.25 2.50 -0.80
CA ILE A 418 22.58 3.18 0.31
C ILE A 418 21.29 2.43 0.60
N ASN A 419 21.23 1.72 1.74
CA ASN A 419 19.99 1.22 2.32
C ASN A 419 19.90 1.77 3.75
N GLY A 420 18.90 2.61 4.01
CA GLY A 420 18.62 3.20 5.31
C GLY A 420 17.64 2.37 6.15
N ILE A 421 17.72 2.51 7.46
CA ILE A 421 16.63 2.21 8.38
C ILE A 421 16.27 3.53 9.04
N VAL A 422 14.99 3.83 9.06
CA VAL A 422 14.44 4.97 9.79
C VAL A 422 13.85 4.42 11.10
N GLN A 423 14.41 4.78 12.25
CA GLN A 423 14.09 4.23 13.57
C GLN A 423 13.53 5.29 14.50
N GLY A 424 12.48 4.95 15.25
CA GLY A 424 12.05 5.74 16.40
C GLY A 424 12.64 5.15 17.69
N THR A 425 13.43 5.92 18.44
CA THR A 425 13.89 5.53 19.79
C THR A 425 13.03 6.18 20.87
N LYS A 426 12.91 5.45 21.98
CA LYS A 426 12.27 5.90 23.22
C LYS A 426 13.36 6.14 24.24
N ASP A 427 13.47 7.35 24.75
CA ASP A 427 14.13 7.63 26.03
C ASP A 427 13.15 8.27 27.02
N CYS A 428 13.41 7.98 28.30
CA CYS A 428 12.54 8.08 29.47
C CYS A 428 11.82 9.40 29.73
#